data_AF-A0A377Q7S0-F1
#
_entry.id   AF-A0A377Q7S0-F1
#
_cell.length_a   1.000
_cell.length_b   1.000
_cell.length_c   1.000
_cell.angle_alpha   90.00
_cell.angle_beta   90.00
_cell.angle_gamma   90.00
#
_symmetry.space_group_name_H-M   'P 1'
#
loop_
_entity.id
_entity.type
_entity.pdbx_description
1 polymer ?
#
loop_
_entity_poly.entity_id
_entity_poly.type
_entity_poly.pdbx_seq_one_letter_code
_entity_poly.pdbx_strand_id
1 'polypeptide(L)'
;MVEDNWKLKLRYGKLQTPFKHFTAIGEGVVGELKDGFSCPQGSAFMGMKTWALSTEQSADMLRVIGSRLGFEVTGNVQVYETEPVDPPSEKPYGYSIQFTPFGESD
;
A
#
# COMPACT_ATOMS: atom_id res chain seq x y z
N MET A 1 -19.41 -16.30 -10.78
CA MET A 1 -18.46 -15.29 -10.27
C MET A 1 -19.22 -14.00 -10.09
N VAL A 2 -19.47 -13.61 -8.84
CA VAL A 2 -20.07 -12.31 -8.53
C VAL A 2 -18.96 -11.31 -8.77
N GLU A 3 -18.90 -10.72 -9.95
CA GLU A 3 -18.08 -9.53 -10.14
C GLU A 3 -18.57 -8.53 -9.09
N ASP A 4 -17.72 -8.23 -8.10
CA ASP A 4 -18.17 -7.64 -6.85
C ASP A 4 -18.98 -6.37 -7.12
N ASN A 5 -20.25 -6.38 -6.71
CA ASN A 5 -21.28 -5.39 -7.04
C ASN A 5 -20.80 -3.93 -6.85
N TRP A 6 -19.86 -3.70 -5.92
CA TRP A 6 -19.29 -2.39 -5.67
C TRP A 6 -18.45 -1.83 -6.84
N LYS A 7 -17.72 -2.66 -7.62
CA LYS A 7 -16.94 -2.18 -8.78
C LYS A 7 -17.86 -1.63 -9.86
N LEU A 8 -18.98 -2.31 -10.12
CA LEU A 8 -20.03 -1.82 -11.01
C LEU A 8 -20.67 -0.54 -10.45
N LYS A 9 -20.99 -0.50 -9.16
CA LYS A 9 -21.52 0.71 -8.51
C LYS A 9 -20.55 1.88 -8.64
N LEU A 10 -19.24 1.67 -8.49
CA LEU A 10 -18.22 2.69 -8.65
C LEU A 10 -18.15 3.18 -10.11
N ARG A 11 -18.09 2.25 -11.07
CA ARG A 11 -18.06 2.56 -12.50
C ARG A 11 -19.26 3.37 -12.98
N TYR A 12 -20.44 3.07 -12.45
CA TYR A 12 -21.68 3.75 -12.80
C TYR A 12 -22.04 4.90 -11.84
N GLY A 13 -21.12 5.35 -10.98
CA GLY A 13 -21.30 6.51 -10.10
C GLY A 13 -22.34 6.34 -8.97
N LYS A 14 -22.79 5.10 -8.71
CA LYS A 14 -23.66 4.73 -7.58
C LYS A 14 -22.91 4.58 -6.27
N LEU A 15 -21.59 4.35 -6.35
CA LEU A 15 -20.62 4.51 -5.27
C LEU A 15 -19.68 5.63 -5.72
N GLN A 16 -19.48 6.62 -4.87
CA GLN A 16 -18.60 7.76 -5.17
C GLN A 16 -17.54 7.87 -4.08
N THR A 17 -16.35 8.27 -4.51
CA THR A 17 -15.22 8.51 -3.62
C THR A 17 -14.35 9.62 -4.22
N PRO A 18 -13.78 10.52 -3.40
CA PRO A 18 -12.76 11.46 -3.88
C PRO A 18 -11.39 10.78 -4.04
N PHE A 19 -11.25 9.54 -3.59
CA PHE A 19 -9.97 8.81 -3.58
C PHE A 19 -9.77 8.04 -4.87
N LYS A 20 -8.53 8.02 -5.34
CA LYS A 20 -8.02 7.11 -6.36
C LYS A 20 -7.34 5.92 -5.71
N HIS A 21 -7.22 4.84 -6.45
CA HIS A 21 -6.55 3.64 -6.00
C HIS A 21 -5.12 3.57 -6.53
N PHE A 22 -4.15 3.37 -5.62
CA PHE A 22 -2.74 3.27 -5.96
C PHE A 22 -2.09 2.03 -5.36
N THR A 23 -1.02 1.57 -6.00
CA THR A 23 -0.03 0.68 -5.39
C THR A 23 1.23 1.51 -5.11
N ALA A 24 1.66 1.54 -3.86
CA ALA A 24 2.88 2.22 -3.41
C ALA A 24 3.94 1.18 -3.02
N ILE A 25 5.17 1.41 -3.47
CA ILE A 25 6.32 0.54 -3.23
C ILE A 25 7.46 1.42 -2.71
N GLY A 26 7.98 1.11 -1.53
CA GLY A 26 9.07 1.85 -0.89
C GLY A 26 10.26 0.95 -0.62
N GLU A 27 11.45 1.45 -0.92
CA GLU A 27 12.72 0.86 -0.48
C GLU A 27 13.06 1.32 0.94
N GLY A 28 13.55 0.39 1.76
CA GLY A 28 13.83 0.66 3.16
C GLY A 28 14.49 -0.49 3.89
N VAL A 29 14.51 -0.36 5.22
CA VAL A 29 15.10 -1.32 6.15
C VAL A 29 14.02 -1.86 7.08
N VAL A 30 13.91 -3.17 7.16
CA VAL A 30 13.08 -3.89 8.12
C VAL A 30 13.83 -3.99 9.45
N GLY A 31 13.23 -3.45 10.50
CA GLY A 31 13.64 -3.65 11.89
C GLY A 31 12.76 -4.69 12.59
N GLU A 32 12.35 -4.43 13.83
CA GLU A 32 11.39 -5.27 14.54
C GLU A 32 9.98 -5.04 14.02
N LEU A 33 9.46 -5.98 13.23
CA LEU A 33 8.10 -5.89 12.69
C LEU A 33 7.04 -6.13 13.77
N LYS A 34 5.92 -5.43 13.65
CA LYS A 34 4.74 -5.68 14.48
C LYS A 34 4.11 -7.04 14.20
N ASP A 35 3.42 -7.57 15.22
CA ASP A 35 2.64 -8.81 15.14
C ASP A 35 1.74 -8.83 13.89
N GLY A 36 1.74 -9.98 13.20
CA GLY A 36 1.01 -10.17 11.94
C GLY A 36 1.84 -9.89 10.68
N PHE A 37 3.09 -9.42 10.82
CA PHE A 37 4.03 -9.25 9.72
C PHE A 37 5.31 -10.04 9.97
N SER A 38 5.92 -10.56 8.90
CA SER A 38 7.18 -11.31 8.97
C SER A 38 8.04 -11.01 7.75
N CYS A 39 9.28 -10.62 8.01
CA CYS A 39 10.32 -10.40 7.02
C CYS A 39 11.67 -10.42 7.76
N PRO A 40 12.74 -10.99 7.19
CA PRO A 40 14.08 -10.86 7.76
C PRO A 40 14.46 -9.39 7.97
N GLN A 41 15.17 -9.11 9.06
CA GLN A 41 15.73 -7.78 9.29
C GLN A 41 16.76 -7.43 8.21
N GLY A 42 16.81 -6.16 7.83
CA GLY A 42 17.71 -5.66 6.78
C GLY A 42 16.98 -5.02 5.61
N SER A 43 17.71 -4.80 4.51
CA SER A 43 17.18 -4.11 3.33
C SER A 43 16.04 -4.90 2.66
N ALA A 44 14.95 -4.19 2.37
CA ALA A 44 13.75 -4.77 1.79
C ALA A 44 12.93 -3.73 1.00
N PHE A 45 12.01 -4.23 0.19
CA PHE A 45 10.89 -3.44 -0.32
C PHE A 45 9.67 -3.64 0.56
N MET A 46 8.94 -2.56 0.84
CA MET A 46 7.57 -2.59 1.34
C MET A 46 6.62 -2.24 0.21
N GLY A 47 5.60 -3.06 -0.02
CA GLY A 47 4.50 -2.79 -0.94
C GLY A 47 3.18 -2.66 -0.19
N MET A 48 2.31 -1.76 -0.64
CA MET A 48 0.93 -1.70 -0.17
C MET A 48 -0.01 -1.11 -1.23
N LYS A 49 -1.30 -1.40 -1.09
CA LYS A 49 -2.37 -0.76 -1.86
C LYS A 49 -2.99 0.36 -1.04
N THR A 50 -3.43 1.43 -1.69
CA THR A 50 -4.02 2.58 -1.01
C THR A 50 -5.21 3.14 -1.76
N TRP A 51 -6.15 3.67 -0.99
CA TRP A 51 -7.07 4.69 -1.45
C TRP A 51 -6.59 6.04 -0.93
N ALA A 52 -6.24 6.96 -1.83
CA ALA A 52 -5.66 8.27 -1.50
C ALA A 52 -6.13 9.35 -2.48
N LEU A 53 -5.99 10.62 -2.09
CA LEU A 53 -6.32 11.79 -2.92
C LEU A 53 -5.28 12.00 -4.03
N SER A 54 -4.03 11.60 -3.81
CA SER A 54 -2.94 11.79 -4.76
C SER A 54 -1.82 10.77 -4.57
N THR A 55 -0.89 10.75 -5.52
CA THR A 55 0.35 9.97 -5.45
C THR A 55 1.21 10.34 -4.25
N GLU A 56 1.28 11.64 -3.90
CA GLU A 56 2.04 12.15 -2.76
C GLU A 56 1.43 11.66 -1.44
N GLN A 57 0.10 11.74 -1.30
CA GLN A 57 -0.57 11.21 -0.11
C GLN A 57 -0.37 9.70 0.02
N SER A 58 -0.41 8.95 -1.08
CA SER A 58 -0.12 7.50 -1.09
C SER A 58 1.31 7.20 -0.63
N ALA A 59 2.30 7.98 -1.08
CA ALA A 59 3.68 7.84 -0.65
C ALA A 59 3.87 8.18 0.84
N ASP A 60 3.23 9.22 1.34
CA ASP A 60 3.28 9.60 2.75
C ASP A 60 2.61 8.55 3.63
N MET A 61 1.50 7.96 3.17
CA MET A 61 0.89 6.81 3.84
C MET A 61 1.87 5.65 3.95
N LEU A 62 2.70 5.37 2.92
CA LEU A 62 3.69 4.30 2.98
C LEU A 62 4.71 4.55 4.09
N ARG A 63 5.24 5.77 4.16
CA ARG A 63 6.22 6.17 5.16
C ARG A 63 5.66 6.05 6.58
N VAL A 64 4.45 6.59 6.80
CA VAL A 64 3.82 6.59 8.12
C VAL A 64 3.42 5.18 8.56
N ILE A 65 2.82 4.39 7.66
CA ILE A 65 2.41 3.01 7.97
C ILE A 65 3.64 2.13 8.16
N GLY A 66 4.63 2.22 7.26
CA GLY A 66 5.89 1.48 7.36
C GLY A 66 6.59 1.73 8.67
N SER A 67 6.79 3.00 9.05
CA SER A 67 7.42 3.38 10.32
C SER A 67 6.69 2.78 11.52
N ARG A 68 5.35 2.81 11.50
CA ARG A 68 4.53 2.20 12.55
C ARG A 68 4.62 0.68 12.59
N LEU A 69 5.00 0.04 11.50
CA LEU A 69 5.14 -1.42 11.39
C LEU A 69 6.56 -1.91 11.65
N GLY A 70 7.54 -1.02 11.88
CA GLY A 70 8.94 -1.40 12.06
C GLY A 70 9.75 -1.39 10.76
N PHE A 71 9.30 -0.65 9.74
CA PHE A 71 10.00 -0.45 8.49
C PHE A 71 10.38 1.01 8.29
N GLU A 72 11.67 1.29 8.09
CA GLU A 72 12.17 2.63 7.82
C GLU A 72 12.39 2.80 6.32
N VAL A 73 11.66 3.73 5.69
CA VAL A 73 11.87 4.08 4.28
C VAL A 73 13.17 4.86 4.16
N THR A 74 14.16 4.30 3.48
CA THR A 74 15.48 4.92 3.26
C THR A 74 15.69 5.38 1.82
N GLY A 75 14.89 4.86 0.88
CA GLY A 75 15.01 5.12 -0.54
C GLY A 75 13.78 5.81 -1.14
N ASN A 76 13.63 5.64 -2.45
CA ASN A 76 12.52 6.21 -3.20
C ASN A 76 11.23 5.44 -2.95
N VAL A 77 10.11 6.17 -2.93
CA VAL A 77 8.77 5.59 -2.97
C VAL A 77 8.21 5.78 -4.37
N GLN A 78 7.84 4.67 -5.00
CA GLN A 78 7.23 4.64 -6.32
C GLN A 78 5.73 4.39 -6.15
N VAL A 79 4.90 5.17 -6.84
CA VAL A 79 3.44 5.09 -6.73
C VAL A 79 2.83 4.97 -8.11
N TYR A 80 1.93 3.99 -8.27
CA TYR A 80 1.25 3.70 -9.53
C TYR A 80 -0.26 3.69 -9.32
N GLU A 81 -1.02 4.36 -10.19
CA GLU A 81 -2.47 4.19 -10.24
C GLU A 81 -2.78 2.77 -10.73
N THR A 82 -3.56 2.01 -9.96
CA THR A 82 -3.79 0.57 -10.22
C THR A 82 -5.24 0.20 -9.95
N GLU A 83 -5.71 -0.90 -10.53
CA GLU A 83 -7.06 -1.41 -10.26
C GLU A 83 -7.22 -1.81 -8.77
N PRO A 84 -8.33 -1.40 -8.12
CA PRO A 84 -8.58 -1.72 -6.73
C PRO A 84 -8.99 -3.19 -6.52
N VAL A 85 -8.51 -3.76 -5.42
CA VAL A 85 -8.91 -5.09 -4.93
C VAL A 85 -10.02 -4.94 -3.88
N ASP A 86 -9.89 -3.97 -2.98
CA ASP A 86 -10.89 -3.63 -1.96
C ASP A 86 -11.61 -2.30 -2.29
N PRO A 87 -12.89 -2.14 -1.88
CA PRO A 87 -13.68 -0.93 -2.15
C PRO A 87 -13.16 0.30 -1.40
N PRO A 88 -13.39 1.53 -1.91
CA PRO A 88 -13.03 2.74 -1.17
C PRO A 88 -13.78 2.84 0.16
N SER A 89 -13.22 3.58 1.11
CA SER A 89 -13.82 3.91 2.39
C SER A 89 -14.09 5.41 2.49
N GLU A 90 -14.66 5.86 3.62
CA GLU A 90 -14.88 7.29 3.91
C GLU A 90 -13.57 8.06 4.14
N LYS A 91 -12.47 7.36 4.46
CA LYS A 91 -11.15 7.93 4.73
C LYS A 91 -10.09 7.26 3.86
N PRO A 92 -8.96 7.94 3.57
CA PRO A 92 -7.83 7.29 2.91
C PRO A 92 -7.29 6.18 3.81
N TYR A 93 -6.93 5.05 3.21
CA TYR A 93 -6.43 3.90 3.95
C TYR A 93 -5.52 3.01 3.08
N GLY A 94 -4.64 2.27 3.75
CA GLY A 94 -3.73 1.32 3.13
C GLY A 94 -4.09 -0.13 3.49
N TYR A 95 -3.84 -1.05 2.57
CA TYR A 95 -4.16 -2.47 2.73
C TYR A 95 -3.23 -3.35 1.88
N SER A 96 -3.33 -4.68 2.02
CA SER A 96 -2.45 -5.66 1.34
C SER A 96 -0.96 -5.32 1.50
N ILE A 97 -0.55 -5.05 2.73
CA ILE A 97 0.84 -4.69 3.06
C ILE A 97 1.71 -5.96 2.97
N GLN A 98 2.83 -5.85 2.26
CA GLN A 98 3.80 -6.93 2.09
C GLN A 98 5.22 -6.39 2.19
N PHE A 99 6.12 -7.19 2.76
CA PHE A 99 7.54 -6.94 2.79
C PHE A 99 8.27 -8.01 1.97
N THR A 100 9.23 -7.59 1.15
CA THR A 100 10.04 -8.46 0.31
C THR A 100 11.51 -8.16 0.60
N PRO A 101 12.26 -9.06 1.25
CA PRO A 101 13.67 -8.83 1.53
C PRO A 101 14.44 -8.70 0.22
N PHE A 102 15.51 -7.92 0.23
CA PHE A 102 16.48 -7.99 -0.86
C PHE A 102 17.11 -9.37 -0.76
N GLY A 103 17.01 -10.17 -1.83
CA GLY A 103 17.71 -11.45 -1.86
C GLY A 103 19.21 -11.22 -1.64
N GLU A 104 19.89 -12.20 -1.05
CA GLU A 104 21.33 -12.29 -1.23
C GLU A 104 21.54 -12.47 -2.74
N SER A 105 22.19 -11.50 -3.38
CA SER A 105 22.78 -11.74 -4.68
C SER A 105 23.85 -12.82 -4.47
N ASP A 106 23.58 -14.05 -4.89
CA ASP A 106 24.60 -15.10 -5.07
C ASP A 106 25.75 -14.60 -5.97
#